data_AF-A0AAU7ZY74-F1
#
_entry.id   AF-A0AAU7ZY74-F1
#
_cell.length_a   1.000
_cell.length_b   1.000
_cell.length_c   1.000
_cell.angle_alpha   90.00
_cell.angle_beta   90.00
_cell.angle_gamma   90.00
#
_symmetry.space_group_name_H-M   'P 1'
#
loop_
_entity.id
_entity.type
_entity.pdbx_description
1 polymer ?
#
loop_
_entity_poly.entity_id
_entity_poly.type
_entity_poly.pdbx_seq_one_letter_code
_entity_poly.pdbx_strand_id
1 'polypeptide(L)' 'MKIIGKIKKIFSTKEFGNFKKKEVLIITDEAYPQKILIDFIQDKCKLLKKYKKKNKVIIYINIKGRK' A
#
# COMPACT_ATOMS: atom_id res chain seq x y z
N MET A 1 0.98 -3.73 -12.68
CA MET A 1 0.71 -2.26 -12.71
C MET A 1 1.71 -1.54 -11.82
N LYS A 2 2.25 -0.41 -12.31
CA LYS A 2 3.18 0.45 -11.56
C LYS A 2 2.42 1.68 -11.09
N ILE A 3 2.40 1.94 -9.79
CA ILE A 3 1.79 3.13 -9.17
C ILE A 3 2.92 3.98 -8.59
N ILE A 4 2.94 5.26 -8.93
CA ILE A 4 3.90 6.24 -8.38
C ILE A 4 3.11 7.25 -7.56
N GLY A 5 3.51 7.46 -6.32
CA GLY A 5 2.78 8.36 -5.45
C GLY A 5 3.45 8.63 -4.11
N LYS A 6 2.76 9.39 -3.27
CA LYS A 6 3.19 9.71 -1.90
C LYS A 6 2.31 8.99 -0.89
N ILE A 7 2.93 8.42 0.13
CA ILE A 7 2.22 7.77 1.24
C ILE A 7 1.46 8.84 2.03
N LYS A 8 0.12 8.77 2.02
CA LYS A 8 -0.73 9.65 2.82
C LYS A 8 -0.89 9.11 4.25
N LYS A 9 -1.18 7.81 4.37
CA LYS A 9 -1.42 7.15 5.66
C LYS A 9 -1.01 5.68 5.59
N ILE A 10 -0.36 5.20 6.65
CA ILE A 10 -0.10 3.78 6.86
C ILE A 10 -1.01 3.36 8.01
N PHE A 11 -1.82 2.33 7.80
CA PHE A 11 -2.70 1.79 8.83
C PHE A 11 -1.96 0.76 9.71
N SER A 12 -2.57 0.40 10.84
CA SER A 12 -2.08 -0.67 11.71
C SER A 12 -2.17 -2.02 10.99
N THR A 13 -1.30 -2.96 11.39
CA THR A 13 -1.37 -4.34 10.93
C THR A 13 -2.59 -4.99 11.59
N LYS A 14 -3.51 -5.53 10.80
CA LYS A 14 -4.61 -6.39 11.26
C LYS A 14 -4.15 -7.84 11.18
N GLU A 15 -4.30 -8.57 12.28
CA GLU A 15 -3.95 -10.00 12.35
C GLU A 15 -5.24 -10.81 12.44
N PHE A 16 -5.50 -11.62 11.42
CA PHE A 16 -6.60 -12.57 11.35
C PHE A 16 -6.01 -13.97 11.53
N GLY A 17 -5.75 -14.36 12.78
CA GLY A 17 -5.04 -15.60 13.10
C GLY A 17 -3.66 -15.65 12.43
N ASN A 18 -3.46 -16.59 11.51
CA ASN A 18 -2.20 -16.74 10.77
C ASN A 18 -2.02 -15.73 9.61
N PHE A 19 -3.03 -14.90 9.34
CA PHE A 19 -2.99 -13.94 8.23
C PHE A 19 -2.76 -12.51 8.73
N LYS A 20 -1.65 -11.90 8.31
CA LYS A 20 -1.35 -10.49 8.61
C LYS A 20 -1.65 -9.64 7.38
N LYS A 21 -2.44 -8.59 7.58
CA LYS A 21 -2.79 -7.60 6.55
C LYS A 21 -2.37 -6.21 7.03
N LYS A 22 -1.80 -5.42 6.14
CA LYS A 22 -1.49 -4.02 6.42
C LYS A 22 -1.88 -3.15 5.23
N GLU A 23 -2.63 -2.10 5.52
CA GLU A 23 -3.24 -1.25 4.50
C GLU A 23 -2.44 0.06 4.40
N VAL A 24 -2.26 0.58 3.19
CA VAL A 24 -1.58 1.85 2.94
C VAL A 24 -2.38 2.69 1.98
N LEU A 25 -2.63 3.94 2.37
CA LEU A 25 -3.25 4.95 1.54
C LEU A 25 -2.19 5.79 0.86
N ILE A 26 -2.25 5.86 -0.46
CA ILE A 26 -1.31 6.56 -1.31
C ILE A 26 -2.07 7.54 -2.19
N ILE A 27 -1.42 8.66 -2.49
CA ILE A 27 -1.92 9.64 -3.45
C ILE A 27 -1.01 9.58 -4.67
N THR A 28 -1.57 9.37 -5.86
CA THR A 28 -0.81 9.36 -7.12
C THR A 28 -0.21 10.73 -7.41
N ASP A 29 0.94 10.75 -8.08
CA ASP A 29 1.68 11.98 -8.44
C ASP A 29 1.34 12.45 -9.87
N GLU A 30 0.06 12.38 -10.22
CA GLU A 30 -0.48 12.73 -11.55
C GLU A 30 -1.33 14.00 -11.48
N ALA A 31 -1.64 14.61 -12.64
CA ALA A 31 -2.45 15.83 -12.72
C ALA A 31 -3.79 15.73 -11.99
N TYR A 32 -4.34 14.52 -11.88
CA TYR A 32 -5.53 14.19 -11.08
C TYR A 32 -5.15 13.22 -9.96
N PRO A 33 -4.74 13.72 -8.78
CA PRO A 33 -4.28 12.88 -7.69
C PRO A 33 -5.43 12.01 -7.17
N GLN A 34 -5.29 10.69 -7.33
CA GLN A 34 -6.24 9.71 -6.81
C GLN A 34 -5.72 9.10 -5.53
N LYS A 35 -6.63 8.85 -4.58
CA LYS A 35 -6.35 8.12 -3.34
C LYS A 35 -6.53 6.63 -3.60
N ILE A 36 -5.43 5.89 -3.61
CA ILE A 36 -5.43 4.45 -3.79
C ILE A 36 -5.11 3.78 -2.46
N LEU A 37 -5.97 2.86 -2.02
CA LEU A 37 -5.74 2.02 -0.86
C LEU A 37 -5.19 0.68 -1.32
N ILE A 38 -4.02 0.32 -0.82
CA ILE A 38 -3.29 -0.89 -1.21
C ILE A 38 -3.12 -1.79 0.01
N ASP A 39 -3.45 -3.06 -0.19
CA ASP A 39 -3.38 -4.08 0.83
C ASP A 39 -2.11 -4.92 0.67
N PHE A 40 -1.27 -4.87 1.69
CA PHE A 40 -0.10 -5.72 1.83
C PHE A 40 -0.45 -6.90 2.74
N ILE A 41 0.08 -8.07 2.38
CA ILE A 41 -0.24 -9.35 3.02
C ILE A 41 1.06 -10.00 3.50
N GLN A 42 0.99 -10.71 4.63
CA GLN A 42 2.06 -11.56 5.19
C GLN A 42 3.42 -10.85 5.23
N ASP A 43 4.46 -11.41 4.61
CA ASP A 43 5.83 -10.89 4.68
C ASP A 43 5.99 -9.50 4.06
N LYS A 44 5.14 -9.14 3.10
CA LYS A 44 5.18 -7.80 2.49
C LYS A 44 4.75 -6.71 3.48
N CYS A 45 4.08 -7.05 4.59
CA CYS A 45 3.79 -6.11 5.67
C CYS A 45 5.07 -5.60 6.36
N LYS A 46 6.15 -6.42 6.39
CA LYS A 46 7.43 -6.02 7.00
C LYS A 46 8.12 -4.92 6.18
N LEU A 47 7.97 -4.92 4.85
CA LEU A 47 8.54 -3.89 3.97
C LEU A 47 8.02 -2.49 4.31
N LEU A 48 6.74 -2.39 4.69
CA LEU A 48 6.10 -1.14 5.07
C LEU A 48 6.65 -0.52 6.36
N LYS A 49 7.41 -1.25 7.18
CA LYS A 49 8.03 -0.69 8.40
C LYS A 49 9.12 0.34 8.07
N LYS A 50 9.75 0.26 6.90
CA LYS A 50 10.84 1.17 6.49
C LYS A 50 10.35 2.52 5.94
N TYR A 51 9.04 2.64 5.68
CA TYR A 51 8.45 3.83 5.06
C TYR A 51 7.61 4.62 6.06
N LYS A 52 7.58 5.94 5.90
CA LYS A 52 6.80 6.89 6.72
C LYS A 52 5.81 7.67 5.86
N LYS A 53 4.88 8.35 6.53
CA LYS A 53 3.97 9.31 5.88
C LYS A 53 4.78 10.35 5.10
N LYS A 54 4.26 10.78 3.95
CA LYS A 54 4.86 11.71 2.98
C LYS A 54 6.01 11.15 2.12
N ASN A 55 6.50 9.93 2.36
CA ASN A 55 7.51 9.36 1.45
C ASN A 55 6.94 9.13 0.05
N LYS A 56 7.73 9.48 -0.97
CA LYS A 56 7.46 9.12 -2.37
C LYS A 56 7.89 7.68 -2.58
N VAL A 57 6.97 6.87 -3.10
CA VAL A 57 7.16 5.42 -3.29
C VAL A 57 6.66 5.00 -4.66
N ILE A 58 7.25 3.93 -5.18
CA ILE A 58 6.81 3.24 -6.38
C ILE A 58 6.34 1.86 -5.94
N ILE A 59 5.11 1.51 -6.27
CA ILE A 59 4.53 0.22 -5.92
C ILE A 59 4.17 -0.53 -7.19
N TYR A 60 4.66 -1.75 -7.26
CA TYR A 60 4.29 -2.71 -8.29
C TYR A 60 3.24 -3.64 -7.70
N ILE A 61 2.04 -3.62 -8.29
CA ILE A 61 0.96 -4.54 -7.93
C ILE A 61 0.60 -5.42 -9.12
N ASN A 62 0.33 -6.69 -8.85
CA ASN A 62 -0.34 -7.56 -9.80
C ASN A 62 -1.84 -7.37 -9.60
N ILE A 63 -2.54 -7.01 -10.68
CA ILE A 63 -4.00 -6.92 -10.64
C ILE A 63 -4.51 -8.35 -10.82
N LYS A 64 -5.25 -8.83 -9.82
CA LYS A 64 -5.97 -10.09 -9.90
C LYS A 64 -7.45 -9.78 -9.86
N GLY A 65 -8.18 -10.09 -10.93
CA GLY A 65 -9.64 -10.04 -10.90
C GLY A 65 -10.17 -11.00 -9.85
N ARG A 66 -11.30 -10.65 -9.22
CA ARG A 66 -12.08 -11.65 -8.49
C ARG A 66 -12.57 -12.68 -9.52
N LYS A 67 -12.30 -13.95 -9.24
CA LYS A 67 -12.99 -15.05 -9.90
C LYS A 67 -14.24 -15.36 -9.10
#